data_AF-A0A845R7J5-F1
#
_entry.id   AF-A0A845R7J5-F1
#
_cell.length_a   1.000
_cell.length_b   1.000
_cell.length_c   1.000
_cell.angle_alpha   90.00
_cell.angle_beta   90.00
_cell.angle_gamma   90.00
#
_symmetry.space_group_name_H-M   'P 1'
#
loop_
_entity.id
_entity.type
_entity.pdbx_description
1 polymer ?
#
loop_
_entity_poly.entity_id
_entity_poly.type
_entity_poly.pdbx_seq_one_letter_code
_entity_poly.pdbx_strand_id
1 'polypeptide(L)'
;MNKRQLSDRIGNIDDQLVEDAKYRQHKKTGGFRRFLAVAAVAAMMLASFTVGALAFSREVPVEQETVELSGTALTLIMPDQWKGRYTLENNGEGTYSCYSNLVREKNRHEWSDAGMLFYITLWPEQLTEEQVNDGGEWNYAACRYIMTTKEGTYLLYNASDVQWDPEDPEQEKEYRQMEMEVGQIRFVVDNVLDD
;
A
#
# COMPACT_ATOMS: atom_id res chain seq x y z
N MET A 1 4.61 -24.98 -53.52
CA MET A 1 3.63 -25.29 -52.45
C MET A 1 3.21 -26.74 -52.56
N ASN A 2 3.34 -27.55 -51.51
CA ASN A 2 2.39 -28.63 -51.28
C ASN A 2 2.33 -29.05 -49.79
N LYS A 3 1.44 -28.36 -49.06
CA LYS A 3 0.36 -28.83 -48.17
C LYS A 3 0.52 -30.10 -47.30
N ARG A 4 1.72 -30.62 -47.04
CA ARG A 4 1.91 -31.83 -46.19
C ARG A 4 2.83 -31.65 -44.98
N GLN A 5 3.25 -30.43 -44.68
CA GLN A 5 4.09 -30.14 -43.50
C GLN A 5 3.52 -29.07 -42.57
N LEU A 6 2.27 -28.66 -42.80
CA LEU A 6 1.57 -27.68 -41.94
C LEU A 6 0.30 -28.24 -41.28
N SER A 7 0.06 -29.56 -41.39
CA SER A 7 -1.13 -30.20 -40.81
C SER A 7 -0.85 -31.03 -39.54
N ASP A 8 0.40 -31.15 -39.11
CA ASP A 8 0.80 -31.96 -37.94
C ASP A 8 1.04 -31.12 -36.66
N ARG A 9 0.60 -29.87 -36.63
CA ARG A 9 0.86 -28.98 -35.47
C ARG A 9 -0.34 -28.15 -34.97
N ILE A 10 -1.54 -28.44 -35.45
CA ILE A 10 -2.80 -27.83 -34.98
C ILE A 10 -3.82 -28.94 -34.82
N GLY A 11 -3.68 -29.70 -33.73
CA GLY A 11 -4.58 -30.82 -33.45
C GLY A 11 -4.16 -31.60 -32.22
N ASN A 12 -3.83 -30.93 -31.12
CA ASN A 12 -3.73 -31.57 -29.81
C ASN A 12 -3.70 -30.58 -28.63
N ILE A 13 -4.58 -29.58 -28.63
CA ILE A 13 -4.79 -28.71 -27.46
C ILE A 13 -6.29 -28.42 -27.42
N ASP A 14 -7.12 -29.42 -27.16
CA ASP A 14 -8.52 -29.15 -26.73
C ASP A 14 -9.31 -30.35 -26.18
N ASP A 15 -8.65 -31.36 -25.59
CA ASP A 15 -9.37 -32.51 -24.99
C ASP A 15 -8.83 -32.96 -23.63
N GLN A 16 -8.10 -32.10 -22.89
CA GLN A 16 -7.52 -32.49 -21.61
C GLN A 16 -7.67 -31.50 -20.44
N LEU A 17 -8.66 -30.60 -20.49
CA LEU A 17 -8.97 -29.68 -19.39
C LEU A 17 -10.47 -29.45 -19.13
N VAL A 18 -11.33 -30.42 -19.46
CA VAL A 18 -12.75 -30.38 -19.08
C VAL A 18 -13.27 -31.77 -18.73
N GLU A 19 -12.75 -32.39 -17.67
CA GLU A 19 -13.50 -33.47 -16.98
C GLU A 19 -12.92 -33.82 -15.61
N ASP A 20 -12.96 -32.90 -14.63
CA ASP A 20 -12.76 -33.29 -13.22
C ASP A 20 -13.38 -32.31 -12.21
N ALA A 21 -14.62 -31.90 -12.46
CA ALA A 21 -15.40 -31.13 -11.48
C ALA A 21 -16.84 -31.61 -11.44
N LYS A 22 -17.04 -32.91 -11.16
CA LYS A 22 -18.37 -33.45 -10.82
C LYS A 22 -18.30 -34.51 -9.71
N TYR A 23 -18.82 -34.11 -8.55
CA TYR A 23 -19.58 -34.92 -7.60
C TYR A 23 -18.87 -36.06 -6.85
N ARG A 24 -18.56 -35.80 -5.57
CA ARG A 24 -18.85 -36.71 -4.44
C ARG A 24 -18.73 -35.92 -3.12
N GLN A 25 -19.80 -35.29 -2.64
CA GLN A 25 -20.69 -35.85 -1.61
C GLN A 25 -19.96 -36.65 -0.52
N HIS A 26 -19.65 -36.01 0.61
CA HIS A 26 -19.66 -36.67 1.90
C HIS A 26 -20.54 -35.89 2.89
N LYS A 27 -21.64 -36.55 3.25
CA LYS A 27 -22.62 -36.21 4.25
C LYS A 27 -22.13 -36.80 5.57
N LYS A 28 -21.96 -35.99 6.63
CA LYS A 28 -22.17 -36.45 8.01
C LYS A 28 -22.91 -35.40 8.83
N THR A 29 -24.06 -35.88 9.28
CA THR A 29 -25.08 -35.33 10.17
C THR A 29 -24.65 -35.25 11.63
N GLY A 30 -25.23 -34.29 12.35
CA GLY A 30 -25.43 -34.30 13.81
C GLY A 30 -24.88 -33.03 14.47
N GLY A 31 -25.61 -32.25 15.25
CA GLY A 31 -26.99 -32.29 15.70
C GLY A 31 -27.21 -31.05 16.58
N PHE A 32 -28.32 -30.34 16.38
CA PHE A 32 -28.76 -29.24 17.25
C PHE A 32 -29.42 -29.83 18.51
N ARG A 33 -28.99 -29.41 19.70
CA ARG A 33 -29.75 -29.16 20.96
C ARG A 33 -28.75 -29.01 22.12
N ARG A 34 -28.52 -27.80 22.62
CA ARG A 34 -29.28 -27.05 23.67
C ARG A 34 -29.00 -27.53 25.11
N PHE A 35 -28.36 -26.66 25.91
CA PHE A 35 -28.83 -26.02 27.17
C PHE A 35 -27.75 -25.88 28.27
N LEU A 36 -27.58 -24.61 28.72
CA LEU A 36 -27.39 -24.09 30.11
C LEU A 36 -26.25 -24.70 30.97
N ALA A 37 -25.45 -23.96 31.75
CA ALA A 37 -25.74 -22.77 32.56
C ALA A 37 -24.47 -22.00 32.98
N VAL A 38 -24.73 -20.79 33.49
CA VAL A 38 -23.88 -19.69 33.96
C VAL A 38 -23.03 -20.02 35.21
N ALA A 39 -21.82 -19.45 35.31
CA ALA A 39 -21.26 -18.92 36.57
C ALA A 39 -20.16 -17.88 36.29
N ALA A 40 -20.28 -16.73 36.94
CA ALA A 40 -19.52 -15.50 36.74
C ALA A 40 -18.18 -15.48 37.50
N VAL A 41 -17.17 -14.81 36.93
CA VAL A 41 -16.26 -13.94 37.69
C VAL A 41 -15.91 -12.72 36.83
N ALA A 42 -16.54 -11.60 37.16
CA ALA A 42 -16.13 -10.28 36.71
C ALA A 42 -14.99 -9.81 37.62
N ALA A 43 -13.84 -9.48 37.02
CA ALA A 43 -12.90 -8.51 37.55
C ALA A 43 -11.90 -8.16 36.45
N MET A 44 -12.06 -6.98 35.84
CA MET A 44 -10.99 -5.97 35.82
C MET A 44 -11.43 -4.67 35.14
N MET A 45 -11.43 -3.63 35.98
CA MET A 45 -11.06 -2.24 35.71
C MET A 45 -11.89 -1.44 34.70
N LEU A 46 -12.91 -0.77 35.25
CA LEU A 46 -13.51 0.44 34.70
C LEU A 46 -12.46 1.56 34.64
N ALA A 47 -11.85 1.75 33.48
CA ALA A 47 -11.35 3.06 33.07
C ALA A 47 -12.41 3.69 32.15
N SER A 48 -12.96 4.81 32.62
CA SER A 48 -14.06 5.56 32.03
C SER A 48 -13.83 5.94 30.56
N PHE A 49 -14.75 5.55 29.67
CA PHE A 49 -15.04 6.32 28.46
C PHE A 49 -16.56 6.44 28.30
N THR A 50 -17.13 7.39 29.04
CA THR A 50 -18.44 7.96 28.71
C THR A 50 -18.24 9.07 27.68
N VAL A 51 -18.33 8.73 26.39
CA VAL A 51 -18.71 9.64 25.30
C VAL A 51 -19.47 8.72 24.33
N GLY A 52 -20.80 8.72 24.27
CA GLY A 52 -21.63 9.86 23.95
C GLY A 52 -22.18 9.62 22.55
N ALA A 53 -23.27 8.85 22.46
CA ALA A 53 -24.03 8.73 21.23
C ALA A 53 -24.58 10.12 20.87
N LEU A 54 -23.93 10.79 19.92
CA LEU A 54 -24.43 12.00 19.29
C LEU A 54 -24.52 11.74 17.80
N ALA A 55 -25.75 11.56 17.34
CA ALA A 55 -26.11 11.72 15.95
C ALA A 55 -25.83 13.17 15.54
N PHE A 56 -24.79 13.37 14.74
CA PHE A 56 -24.63 14.58 13.94
C PHE A 56 -24.17 14.18 12.55
N SER A 57 -25.09 14.28 11.59
CA SER A 57 -24.74 14.58 10.20
C SER A 57 -24.12 15.97 10.18
N ARG A 58 -22.84 16.03 10.52
CA ARG A 58 -21.96 17.12 10.20
C ARG A 58 -20.86 16.44 9.41
N GLU A 59 -20.68 16.82 8.15
CA GLU A 59 -19.43 16.55 7.46
C GLU A 59 -18.35 17.14 8.37
N VAL A 60 -17.74 16.26 9.18
CA VAL A 60 -16.55 16.60 9.93
C VAL A 60 -15.55 16.91 8.83
N PRO A 61 -14.98 18.14 8.77
CA PRO A 61 -13.85 18.36 7.89
C PRO A 61 -12.84 17.29 8.29
N VAL A 62 -12.62 16.32 7.39
CA VAL A 62 -11.65 15.27 7.64
C VAL A 62 -10.34 16.01 7.80
N GLU A 63 -9.81 16.01 9.02
CA GLU A 63 -8.52 16.59 9.32
C GLU A 63 -7.51 15.77 8.53
N GLN A 64 -7.15 16.29 7.34
CA GLN A 64 -6.21 15.66 6.44
C GLN A 64 -4.90 15.48 7.18
N GLU A 65 -4.38 14.25 7.16
CA GLU A 65 -3.16 13.93 7.89
C GLU A 65 -1.97 14.58 7.19
N THR A 66 -1.31 15.49 7.90
CA THR A 66 -0.10 16.17 7.44
C THR A 66 1.13 15.59 8.14
N VAL A 67 2.15 15.22 7.36
CA VAL A 67 3.42 14.71 7.87
C VAL A 67 4.56 15.59 7.39
N GLU A 68 5.25 16.22 8.34
CA GLU A 68 6.48 16.96 8.08
C GLU A 68 7.65 15.99 7.92
N LEU A 69 8.37 16.08 6.80
CA LEU A 69 9.61 15.34 6.59
C LEU A 69 10.73 16.01 7.39
N SER A 70 11.00 15.47 8.57
CA SER A 70 11.95 16.03 9.54
C SER A 70 13.32 16.33 8.93
N GLY A 71 13.72 17.60 8.88
CA GLY A 71 14.98 18.04 8.29
C GLY A 71 14.85 18.56 6.86
N THR A 72 13.63 18.72 6.36
CA THR A 72 13.33 19.34 5.05
C THR A 72 12.21 20.36 5.20
N ALA A 73 11.98 21.18 4.17
CA ALA A 73 10.83 22.08 4.08
C ALA A 73 9.57 21.39 3.50
N LEU A 74 9.54 20.05 3.45
CA LEU A 74 8.45 19.29 2.85
C LEU A 74 7.46 18.80 3.88
N THR A 75 6.19 19.06 3.60
CA THR A 75 5.05 18.51 4.30
C THR A 75 4.21 17.71 3.31
N LEU A 76 3.95 16.44 3.65
CA LEU A 76 3.07 15.56 2.88
C LEU A 76 1.66 15.66 3.43
N ILE A 77 0.69 15.84 2.55
CA ILE A 77 -0.73 15.67 2.87
C ILE A 77 -1.12 14.27 2.38
N MET A 78 -1.38 13.38 3.33
CA MET A 78 -1.71 11.98 3.07
C MET A 78 -3.20 11.80 2.75
N PRO A 79 -3.59 10.77 1.98
CA PRO A 79 -5.00 10.48 1.75
C PRO A 79 -5.71 10.10 3.05
N ASP A 80 -6.95 10.56 3.23
CA ASP A 80 -7.74 10.35 4.46
C ASP A 80 -7.85 8.87 4.87
N GLN A 81 -7.89 7.98 3.87
CA GLN A 81 -8.02 6.54 4.06
C GLN A 81 -6.74 5.89 4.62
N TRP A 82 -5.63 6.61 4.73
CA TRP A 82 -4.33 6.07 5.16
C TRP A 82 -4.10 6.17 6.66
N LYS A 83 -4.92 6.93 7.39
CA LYS A 83 -4.73 7.17 8.82
C LYS A 83 -4.59 5.86 9.61
N GLY A 84 -3.41 5.66 10.21
CA GLY A 84 -3.07 4.46 10.99
C GLY A 84 -2.69 3.21 10.16
N ARG A 85 -2.65 3.31 8.83
CA ARG A 85 -2.36 2.18 7.91
C ARG A 85 -0.96 2.21 7.31
N TYR A 86 -0.21 3.28 7.53
CA TYR A 86 1.16 3.39 7.04
C TYR A 86 2.14 3.78 8.15
N THR A 87 3.41 3.53 7.88
CA THR A 87 4.55 4.03 8.65
C THR A 87 5.49 4.74 7.69
N LEU A 88 5.94 5.93 8.07
CA LEU A 88 6.97 6.67 7.35
C LEU A 88 8.26 6.65 8.17
N GLU A 89 9.32 6.11 7.59
CA GLU A 89 10.63 5.98 8.23
C GLU A 89 11.63 6.94 7.56
N ASN A 90 12.40 7.67 8.37
CA ASN A 90 13.54 8.46 7.89
C ASN A 90 14.79 7.58 7.88
N ASN A 91 15.34 7.32 6.70
CA ASN A 91 16.50 6.47 6.51
C ASN A 91 17.83 7.25 6.52
N GLY A 92 17.78 8.55 6.77
CA GLY A 92 18.93 9.45 6.66
C GLY A 92 19.15 9.95 5.23
N GLU A 93 20.09 10.89 5.07
CA GLU A 93 20.54 11.40 3.76
C GLU A 93 19.41 11.89 2.84
N GLY A 94 18.37 12.50 3.42
CA GLY A 94 17.21 13.00 2.65
C GLY A 94 16.32 11.88 2.09
N THR A 95 16.44 10.65 2.59
CA THR A 95 15.65 9.50 2.16
C THR A 95 14.60 9.11 3.19
N TYR A 96 13.35 8.94 2.72
CA TYR A 96 12.20 8.55 3.54
C TYR A 96 11.46 7.39 2.87
N SER A 97 11.16 6.32 3.59
CA SER A 97 10.41 5.17 3.07
C SER A 97 9.05 5.06 3.73
N CYS A 98 8.01 4.91 2.90
CA CYS A 98 6.65 4.70 3.35
C CYS A 98 6.26 3.24 3.17
N TYR A 99 5.67 2.65 4.19
CA TYR A 99 5.25 1.25 4.20
C TYR A 99 3.79 1.10 4.60
N SER A 100 3.10 0.11 4.03
CA SER A 100 1.83 -0.39 4.55
C SER A 100 2.05 -1.18 5.85
N ASN A 101 1.36 -0.81 6.92
CA ASN A 101 1.48 -1.45 8.24
C ASN A 101 1.03 -2.91 8.18
N LEU A 102 -0.09 -3.20 7.51
CA LEU A 102 -0.63 -4.56 7.42
C LEU A 102 0.38 -5.53 6.78
N VAL A 103 1.06 -5.10 5.73
CA VAL A 103 2.06 -5.93 5.04
C VAL A 103 3.38 -5.99 5.82
N ARG A 104 3.85 -4.84 6.33
CA ARG A 104 5.12 -4.74 7.06
C ARG A 104 5.10 -5.55 8.35
N GLU A 105 4.03 -5.49 9.13
CA GLU A 105 3.93 -6.21 10.41
C GLU A 105 4.01 -7.73 10.23
N LYS A 106 3.44 -8.27 9.15
CA LYS A 106 3.47 -9.70 8.85
C LYS A 106 4.82 -10.15 8.29
N ASN A 107 5.42 -9.37 7.38
CA ASN A 107 6.52 -9.87 6.55
C ASN A 107 7.90 -9.23 6.81
N ARG A 108 8.02 -8.18 7.63
CA ARG A 108 9.32 -7.49 7.88
C ARG A 108 10.44 -8.39 8.42
N HIS A 109 10.08 -9.55 8.96
CA HIS A 109 11.03 -10.54 9.47
C HIS A 109 11.65 -11.39 8.36
N GLU A 110 11.00 -11.46 7.20
CA GLU A 110 11.43 -12.23 6.04
C GLU A 110 12.23 -11.36 5.07
N TRP A 111 11.76 -10.14 4.79
CA TRP A 111 12.50 -9.14 4.02
C TRP A 111 12.26 -7.72 4.55
N SER A 112 13.31 -6.88 4.53
CA SER A 112 13.31 -5.55 5.17
C SER A 112 12.30 -4.57 4.57
N ASP A 113 12.07 -4.71 3.27
CA ASP A 113 11.33 -3.73 2.47
C ASP A 113 9.84 -4.07 2.39
N ALA A 114 9.40 -5.11 3.12
CA ALA A 114 8.02 -5.56 3.20
C ALA A 114 7.03 -4.40 3.38
N GLY A 115 6.08 -4.34 2.45
CA GLY A 115 5.02 -3.35 2.41
C GLY A 115 5.44 -1.99 1.88
N MET A 116 6.64 -1.80 1.32
CA MET A 116 7.06 -0.48 0.81
C MET A 116 6.11 0.01 -0.27
N LEU A 117 5.51 1.19 -0.11
CA LEU A 117 4.62 1.79 -1.09
C LEU A 117 5.39 2.75 -2.00
N PHE A 118 6.19 3.60 -1.37
CA PHE A 118 7.06 4.54 -2.05
C PHE A 118 8.23 4.92 -1.14
N TYR A 119 9.25 5.54 -1.74
CA TYR A 119 10.26 6.26 -1.01
C TYR A 119 10.52 7.61 -1.66
N ILE A 120 10.86 8.60 -0.84
CA ILE A 120 11.31 9.91 -1.27
C ILE A 120 12.82 9.94 -1.08
N THR A 121 13.56 10.45 -2.07
CA THR A 121 15.00 10.59 -1.96
C THR A 121 15.47 11.88 -2.61
N LEU A 122 16.56 12.44 -2.07
CA LEU A 122 17.22 13.63 -2.58
C LEU A 122 18.24 13.23 -3.64
N TRP A 123 17.98 13.60 -4.88
CA TRP A 123 18.94 13.51 -5.97
C TRP A 123 19.87 14.72 -5.94
N PRO A 124 21.20 14.54 -6.05
CA PRO A 124 22.16 15.64 -5.94
C PRO A 124 22.05 16.66 -7.08
N GLU A 125 21.48 16.26 -8.22
CA GLU A 125 21.27 17.13 -9.36
C GLU A 125 20.05 18.04 -9.15
N GLN A 126 20.15 19.27 -9.65
CA GLN A 126 19.05 20.21 -9.68
C GLN A 126 18.27 20.04 -10.98
N LEU A 127 17.27 19.17 -10.94
CA LEU A 127 16.42 18.82 -12.06
C LEU A 127 15.16 19.71 -12.09
N THR A 128 14.64 19.95 -13.28
CA THR A 128 13.30 20.51 -13.48
C THR A 128 12.27 19.38 -13.57
N GLU A 129 11.01 19.69 -13.32
CA GLU A 129 9.92 18.73 -13.51
C GLU A 129 9.89 18.19 -14.96
N GLU A 130 10.13 19.04 -15.95
CA GLU A 130 10.21 18.63 -17.37
C GLU A 130 11.34 17.61 -17.59
N GLN A 131 12.54 17.84 -17.04
CA GLN A 131 13.62 16.86 -17.13
C GLN A 131 13.27 15.54 -16.46
N VAL A 132 12.60 15.57 -15.31
CA VAL A 132 12.16 14.34 -14.63
C VAL A 132 11.20 13.55 -15.51
N ASN A 133 10.24 14.24 -16.14
CA ASN A 133 9.24 13.64 -17.01
C ASN A 133 9.80 13.14 -18.35
N ASP A 134 10.82 13.80 -18.89
CA ASP A 134 11.53 13.38 -20.12
C ASP A 134 12.42 12.14 -19.91
N GLY A 135 12.68 11.78 -18.64
CA GLY A 135 13.48 10.63 -18.24
C GLY A 135 14.97 10.93 -18.10
N GLY A 136 15.74 9.92 -17.67
CA GLY A 136 17.18 10.07 -17.38
C GLY A 136 17.70 8.96 -16.48
N GLU A 137 18.87 9.15 -15.89
CA GLU A 137 19.48 8.18 -14.96
C GLU A 137 18.63 7.98 -13.69
N TRP A 138 17.88 9.00 -13.29
CA TRP A 138 16.91 8.94 -12.20
C TRP A 138 15.64 8.14 -12.54
N ASN A 139 15.35 7.82 -13.81
CA ASN A 139 14.10 7.14 -14.18
C ASN A 139 14.23 5.61 -14.22
N TYR A 140 14.89 5.02 -13.22
CA TYR A 140 15.05 3.56 -13.09
C TYR A 140 13.80 2.88 -12.50
N ALA A 141 12.93 3.66 -11.85
CA ALA A 141 11.62 3.25 -11.38
C ALA A 141 10.62 4.40 -11.58
N ALA A 142 9.32 4.09 -11.60
CA ALA A 142 8.27 5.09 -11.77
C ALA A 142 8.37 6.17 -10.68
N CYS A 143 8.74 7.38 -11.09
CA CYS A 143 9.01 8.48 -10.18
C CYS A 143 8.15 9.71 -10.46
N ARG A 144 8.05 10.58 -9.45
CA ARG A 144 7.31 11.84 -9.48
C ARG A 144 8.17 12.94 -8.89
N TYR A 145 8.29 14.05 -9.61
CA TYR A 145 8.93 15.28 -9.13
C TYR A 145 8.19 15.84 -7.91
N ILE A 146 8.94 16.32 -6.91
CA ILE A 146 8.38 17.03 -5.73
C ILE A 146 8.84 18.49 -5.75
N MET A 147 10.14 18.72 -5.60
CA MET A 147 10.74 20.05 -5.58
C MET A 147 12.24 19.99 -5.82
N THR A 148 12.81 21.11 -6.26
CA THR A 148 14.26 21.32 -6.35
C THR A 148 14.70 22.39 -5.36
N THR A 149 15.77 22.09 -4.63
CA THR A 149 16.41 22.96 -3.66
C THR A 149 17.87 23.21 -4.06
N LYS A 150 18.59 24.00 -3.26
CA LYS A 150 20.03 24.18 -3.42
C LYS A 150 20.81 22.88 -3.25
N GLU A 151 20.30 21.94 -2.46
CA GLU A 151 20.95 20.66 -2.17
C GLU A 151 20.70 19.59 -3.24
N GLY A 152 19.67 19.78 -4.08
CA GLY A 152 19.28 18.82 -5.09
C GLY A 152 17.76 18.74 -5.28
N THR A 153 17.30 17.70 -5.97
CA THR A 153 15.88 17.47 -6.29
C THR A 153 15.29 16.31 -5.50
N TYR A 154 14.20 16.57 -4.79
CA TYR A 154 13.41 15.52 -4.15
C TYR A 154 12.49 14.85 -5.16
N LEU A 155 12.61 13.52 -5.25
CA LEU A 155 11.78 12.66 -6.10
C LEU A 155 11.09 11.60 -5.25
N LEU A 156 9.81 11.33 -5.54
CA LEU A 156 9.09 10.17 -5.01
C LEU A 156 9.20 9.02 -6.01
N TYR A 157 9.61 7.86 -5.55
CA TYR A 157 9.68 6.61 -6.31
C TYR A 157 8.66 5.61 -5.78
N ASN A 158 7.86 5.04 -6.67
CA ASN A 158 7.02 3.91 -6.30
C ASN A 158 7.89 2.65 -6.13
N ALA A 159 7.45 1.74 -5.28
CA ALA A 159 8.02 0.40 -5.27
C ALA A 159 7.84 -0.26 -6.65
N SER A 160 8.89 -0.88 -7.17
CA SER A 160 8.87 -1.56 -8.47
C SER A 160 8.50 -3.04 -8.38
N ASP A 161 8.75 -3.65 -7.22
CA ASP A 161 8.56 -5.08 -6.99
C ASP A 161 7.27 -5.37 -6.20
N VAL A 162 6.90 -6.65 -6.15
CA VAL A 162 5.82 -7.12 -5.27
C VAL A 162 6.28 -7.02 -3.82
N GLN A 163 5.59 -6.23 -3.02
CA GLN A 163 5.97 -5.94 -1.63
C GLN A 163 5.12 -6.67 -0.58
N TRP A 164 4.21 -7.55 -1.01
CA TRP A 164 3.32 -8.34 -0.17
C TRP A 164 3.50 -9.85 -0.42
N ASP A 165 2.96 -10.68 0.48
CA ASP A 165 2.85 -12.12 0.27
C ASP A 165 1.77 -12.43 -0.79
N PRO A 166 2.12 -12.98 -1.98
CA PRO A 166 1.15 -13.31 -3.02
C PRO A 166 0.12 -14.38 -2.62
N GLU A 167 0.36 -15.14 -1.55
CA GLU A 167 -0.58 -16.12 -1.01
C GLU A 167 -1.62 -15.50 -0.07
N ASP A 168 -1.44 -14.22 0.32
CA ASP A 168 -2.36 -13.47 1.19
C ASP A 168 -3.18 -12.43 0.38
N PRO A 169 -4.42 -12.75 -0.02
CA PRO A 169 -5.26 -11.84 -0.81
C PRO A 169 -5.71 -10.58 -0.04
N GLU A 170 -5.65 -10.59 1.30
CA GLU A 170 -5.92 -9.39 2.09
C GLU A 170 -4.81 -8.36 1.90
N GLN A 171 -3.55 -8.81 1.94
CA GLN A 171 -2.40 -7.96 1.69
C GLN A 171 -2.40 -7.41 0.27
N GLU A 172 -2.68 -8.24 -0.74
CA GLU A 172 -2.75 -7.78 -2.13
C GLU A 172 -3.79 -6.67 -2.29
N LYS A 173 -5.00 -6.89 -1.76
CA LYS A 173 -6.10 -5.93 -1.90
C LYS A 173 -5.75 -4.58 -1.25
N GLU A 174 -5.24 -4.61 -0.03
CA GLU A 174 -4.84 -3.39 0.67
C GLU A 174 -3.68 -2.69 -0.03
N TYR A 175 -2.63 -3.43 -0.36
CA TYR A 175 -1.44 -2.88 -0.99
C TYR A 175 -1.77 -2.23 -2.33
N ARG A 176 -2.53 -2.91 -3.20
CA ARG A 176 -2.97 -2.37 -4.49
C ARG A 176 -3.81 -1.11 -4.34
N GLN A 177 -4.70 -1.08 -3.33
CA GLN A 177 -5.49 0.12 -3.06
C GLN A 177 -4.57 1.29 -2.69
N MET A 178 -3.66 1.10 -1.74
CA MET A 178 -2.75 2.15 -1.30
C MET A 178 -1.79 2.57 -2.43
N GLU A 179 -1.26 1.63 -3.21
CA GLU A 179 -0.43 1.89 -4.40
C GLU A 179 -1.13 2.87 -5.37
N MET A 180 -2.41 2.65 -5.68
CA MET A 180 -3.18 3.55 -6.54
C MET A 180 -3.42 4.94 -5.89
N GLU A 181 -3.47 5.00 -4.56
CA GLU A 181 -3.71 6.22 -3.80
C GLU A 181 -2.42 7.07 -3.59
N VAL A 182 -1.22 6.54 -3.85
CA VAL A 182 0.05 7.28 -3.77
C VAL A 182 0.02 8.55 -4.64
N GLY A 183 -0.61 8.47 -5.81
CA GLY A 183 -0.79 9.60 -6.72
C GLY A 183 -1.62 10.76 -6.12
N GLN A 184 -2.42 10.49 -5.09
CA GLN A 184 -3.27 11.48 -4.41
C GLN A 184 -2.54 12.25 -3.31
N ILE A 185 -1.34 11.80 -2.90
CA ILE A 185 -0.48 12.52 -1.95
C ILE A 185 -0.14 13.88 -2.55
N ARG A 186 -0.35 14.93 -1.76
CA ARG A 186 0.01 16.31 -2.11
C ARG A 186 1.24 16.73 -1.32
N PHE A 187 2.05 17.59 -1.92
CA PHE A 187 3.24 18.13 -1.28
C PHE A 187 3.04 19.62 -1.05
N VAL A 188 3.36 20.06 0.15
CA VAL A 188 3.43 21.47 0.53
C VAL A 188 4.88 21.75 0.85
N VAL A 189 5.42 22.80 0.23
CA VAL A 189 6.75 23.32 0.54
C VAL A 189 6.54 24.55 1.40
N ASP A 190 7.03 24.53 2.64
CA ASP A 190 6.95 25.71 3.50
C ASP A 190 7.77 26.85 2.88
N ASN A 191 7.13 28.03 2.79
CA ASN A 191 7.51 29.18 1.99
C ASN A 191 9.02 29.36 1.73
N VAL A 192 9.41 29.17 0.47
CA VAL A 192 10.65 29.68 -0.14
C VAL A 192 10.51 31.19 -0.41
N LEU A 193 10.07 31.95 0.58
CA LEU A 193 9.98 33.42 0.53
C LEU A 193 10.44 34.00 1.88
N ASP A 194 11.71 33.82 2.19
CA ASP A 194 12.47 34.77 3.02
C ASP A 194 13.70 35.18 2.19
N ASP A 195 13.53 36.22 1.38
CA ASP A 195 14.60 37.06 0.81
C ASP A 195 14.46 38.48 1.38
#